data_AF-B3S712-F1
#
_entry.id   AF-B3S712-F1
#
_cell.length_a   1.000
_cell.length_b   1.000
_cell.length_c   1.000
_cell.angle_alpha   90.00
_cell.angle_beta   90.00
_cell.angle_gamma   90.00
#
_symmetry.space_group_name_H-M   'P 1'
#
loop_
_entity.id
_entity.type
_entity.pdbx_description
1 polymer ?
#
loop_
_entity_poly.entity_id
_entity_poly.type
_entity_poly.pdbx_seq_one_letter_code
_entity_poly.pdbx_strand_id
1 'polypeptide(L)' 'CQDNWENYTCVDLGACRSRPCKNNATCIPSKSSTTMFTCSCLTNFTGEVCETALVCLSSPCLQGTTCQ' A
#
# COMPACT_ATOMS: atom_id res chain seq x y z
N CYS A 1 -2.28 15.02 -15.81
CA CYS A 1 -1.93 14.10 -16.91
C CYS A 1 -2.61 14.64 -18.15
N GLN A 2 -1.86 15.28 -19.03
CA GLN A 2 -2.37 15.80 -20.30
C GLN A 2 -1.86 14.83 -21.36
N ASP A 3 -2.76 14.20 -22.09
CA ASP A 3 -2.45 13.23 -23.15
C ASP A 3 -1.41 13.78 -24.14
N ASN A 4 -0.54 12.86 -24.59
CA ASN A 4 0.57 13.01 -25.57
C ASN A 4 1.99 13.12 -25.02
N TRP A 5 2.43 12.10 -24.28
CA TRP A 5 3.83 11.68 -24.44
C TRP A 5 3.96 10.16 -24.40
N GLU A 6 4.32 9.60 -25.55
CA GLU A 6 4.66 8.19 -25.70
C GLU A 6 5.75 7.83 -24.69
N ASN A 7 5.52 6.77 -23.92
CA ASN A 7 6.40 6.16 -22.92
C ASN A 7 6.45 6.74 -21.48
N TYR A 8 5.67 7.75 -21.13
CA TYR A 8 5.41 8.05 -19.71
C TYR A 8 3.93 7.86 -19.41
N THR A 9 3.56 6.70 -18.88
CA THR A 9 2.22 6.52 -18.28
C THR A 9 2.15 7.46 -17.10
N CYS A 10 1.59 8.66 -17.31
CA CYS A 10 1.15 9.53 -16.25
C CYS A 10 -0.03 8.84 -15.56
N VAL A 11 0.29 7.90 -14.67
CA VAL A 11 -0.70 7.26 -13.82
C VAL A 11 -1.27 8.37 -12.97
N ASP A 12 -2.54 8.70 -13.17
CA ASP A 12 -3.24 9.60 -12.27
C ASP A 12 -3.18 8.94 -10.89
N LEU A 13 -2.35 9.53 -10.03
CA LEU A 13 -2.14 8.96 -8.70
C LEU A 13 -3.39 9.13 -7.84
N GLY A 14 -4.36 9.98 -8.22
CA GLY A 14 -5.62 10.16 -7.51
C GLY A 14 -5.49 10.03 -5.99
N ALA A 15 -6.08 8.98 -5.43
CA ALA A 15 -6.04 8.65 -4.02
C ALA A 15 -4.66 8.19 -3.49
N CYS A 16 -3.79 7.64 -4.33
CA CYS A 16 -2.38 7.37 -4.01
C CYS A 16 -1.54 8.65 -3.85
N ARG A 17 -2.01 9.81 -4.33
CA ARG A 17 -1.28 11.09 -4.20
C ARG A 17 -1.07 11.48 -2.74
N SER A 18 -2.01 11.10 -1.86
CA SER A 18 -1.93 11.31 -0.41
C SER A 18 -1.05 10.28 0.31
N ARG A 19 -0.45 9.33 -0.42
CA ARG A 19 0.36 8.22 0.11
C ARG A 19 -0.33 7.50 1.28
N PRO A 20 -1.54 6.95 1.06
CA PRO A 20 -2.32 6.31 2.11
C PRO A 20 -1.64 5.02 2.62
N CYS A 21 -1.03 4.23 1.73
CA CYS A 21 -0.37 2.97 2.08
C CYS A 21 0.85 3.19 3.00
N LYS A 22 0.90 2.47 4.12
CA LYS A 22 1.96 2.50 5.13
C LYS A 22 2.96 1.37 4.92
N ASN A 23 4.04 1.36 5.72
CA ASN A 23 5.00 0.27 5.79
C ASN A 23 5.66 -0.10 4.45
N ASN A 24 6.02 0.91 3.65
CA ASN A 24 6.68 0.74 2.35
C ASN A 24 5.85 -0.09 1.34
N ALA A 25 4.52 -0.12 1.51
CA ALA A 25 3.60 -0.76 0.59
C ALA A 25 3.46 0.00 -0.74
N THR A 26 3.12 -0.74 -1.79
CA THR A 26 2.94 -0.17 -3.14
C THR A 26 1.49 0.27 -3.32
N CYS A 27 1.27 1.57 -3.58
CA CYS A 27 -0.06 2.09 -3.86
C CYS A 27 -0.40 1.93 -5.35
N ILE A 28 -1.53 1.28 -5.64
CA ILE A 28 -2.03 1.01 -6.99
C ILE A 28 -3.33 1.83 -7.14
N PRO A 29 -3.32 2.96 -7.87
CA PRO A 29 -4.51 3.75 -8.10
C PRO A 29 -5.44 3.05 -9.10
N SER A 30 -6.75 3.17 -8.90
CA SER A 30 -7.73 2.61 -9.84
C SER A 30 -7.87 3.47 -11.08
N LYS A 31 -7.75 2.85 -12.26
CA LYS A 31 -7.95 3.54 -13.55
C LYS A 31 -9.38 4.06 -13.74
N SER A 32 -10.35 3.47 -13.04
CA SER A 32 -11.77 3.80 -13.16
C SER A 32 -12.23 4.90 -12.18
N SER A 33 -11.45 5.23 -11.15
CA SER A 33 -11.89 6.18 -10.13
C SER A 33 -10.71 6.83 -9.44
N THR A 34 -10.70 8.16 -9.40
CA THR A 34 -9.66 8.98 -8.77
C THR A 34 -9.62 8.84 -7.25
N THR A 35 -10.70 8.36 -6.63
CA THR A 35 -10.80 8.13 -5.17
C THR A 35 -10.52 6.69 -4.76
N MET A 36 -10.57 5.73 -5.68
CA MET A 36 -10.30 4.34 -5.35
C MET A 36 -8.83 4.00 -5.57
N PHE A 37 -8.27 3.27 -4.61
CA PHE A 37 -6.91 2.75 -4.68
C PHE A 37 -6.85 1.40 -3.99
N THR A 38 -5.78 0.68 -4.23
CA THR A 38 -5.48 -0.58 -3.56
C THR A 38 -4.03 -0.58 -3.13
N CYS A 39 -3.78 -0.90 -1.86
CA CYS A 39 -2.42 -1.07 -1.37
C CYS A 39 -1.98 -2.51 -1.52
N SER A 40 -0.87 -2.73 -2.23
CA SER A 40 -0.17 -4.01 -2.25
C SER A 40 0.80 -4.04 -1.07
N CYS A 41 0.41 -4.77 -0.03
CA CYS A 41 1.20 -4.94 1.18
C CYS A 41 2.33 -5.94 0.97
N LEU A 42 3.44 -5.73 1.68
CA LEU A 42 4.49 -6.74 1.84
C LEU A 42 3.93 -7.94 2.61
N THR A 43 4.51 -9.13 2.43
CA THR A 43 4.07 -10.41 3.05
C THR A 43 3.92 -10.34 4.58
N ASN A 44 4.58 -9.37 5.20
CA ASN A 44 4.62 -9.13 6.64
C ASN A 44 3.63 -8.05 7.12
N PHE A 45 2.76 -7.53 6.25
CA PHE A 45 1.78 -6.48 6.57
C PHE A 45 0.41 -6.77 5.94
N THR A 46 -0.64 -6.29 6.59
CA THR A 46 -2.05 -6.45 6.21
C THR A 46 -2.86 -5.21 6.61
N GLY A 47 -4.13 -5.17 6.24
CA GLY A 47 -5.01 -4.01 6.39
C GLY A 47 -5.25 -3.28 5.08
N GLU A 48 -6.20 -2.33 5.07
CA GLU A 48 -6.59 -1.59 3.87
C GLU A 48 -5.44 -0.74 3.33
N VAL A 49 -4.62 -0.21 4.24
CA VAL A 49 -3.45 0.60 3.94
C VAL A 49 -2.16 -0.03 4.43
N CYS A 50 -2.14 -1.35 4.63
CA CYS A 50 -0.99 -2.10 5.14
C CYS A 50 -0.49 -1.58 6.49
N GLU A 51 -1.40 -1.09 7.33
CA GLU A 51 -1.13 -0.53 8.65
C GLU A 51 -0.80 -1.60 9.70
N THR A 52 -1.27 -2.83 9.51
CA THR A 52 -1.13 -3.91 10.49
C THR A 52 0.03 -4.82 10.13
N ALA A 53 1.00 -4.99 11.04
CA ALA A 53 2.12 -5.90 10.81
C ALA A 53 1.73 -7.37 11.12
N LEU A 54 1.72 -8.23 10.10
CA LEU A 54 1.56 -9.68 10.23
C LEU A 54 2.75 -10.34 10.93
N VAL A 55 3.93 -9.71 10.95
CA VAL A 55 5.10 -10.21 11.70
C VAL A 55 4.84 -10.35 13.20
N CYS A 56 3.86 -9.65 13.76
CA CYS A 56 3.41 -9.87 15.14
C CYS A 56 2.42 -11.04 15.30
N LEU A 57 1.95 -11.64 14.20
CA LEU A 57 0.98 -12.73 14.19
C LEU A 57 1.62 -14.05 13.71
N SER A 58 2.56 -14.00 12.77
CA SER A 58 3.37 -15.14 12.34
C SER A 58 4.50 -15.34 13.33
N SER A 59 4.27 -16.26 14.25
CA SER A 59 5.15 -16.62 15.34
C SER A 59 6.58 -17.05 14.91
N PRO A 60 7.58 -17.01 15.81
CA PRO A 60 7.44 -17.11 17.25
C PRO A 60 7.16 -15.77 17.94
N CYS A 61 5.89 -15.48 18.16
CA CYS A 61 5.44 -15.06 19.47
C CYS A 61 5.38 -16.32 20.35
N LEU A 62 6.43 -17.17 20.29
CA LEU A 62 6.76 -18.09 21.37
C LEU A 62 7.40 -17.20 22.43
N GLN A 63 6.63 -16.96 23.49
CA GLN A 63 7.12 -16.58 24.82
C GLN A 63 7.63 -15.14 24.96
N GLY A 64 6.69 -14.19 25.02
CA GLY A 64 6.74 -13.20 26.11
C GLY A 64 7.53 -11.92 25.94
N THR A 65 7.77 -11.41 24.73
CA THR A 65 8.27 -10.02 24.57
C THR A 65 7.42 -9.26 23.56
N THR A 66 6.81 -8.17 24.05
CA THR A 66 6.04 -7.17 23.31
C THR A 66 6.68 -6.82 21.97
N CYS A 67 5.91 -6.91 20.89
CA CYS A 67 6.26 -6.28 19.62
C CYS A 67 6.51 -4.79 19.88
N GLN A 68 7.73 -4.34 19.63
CA GLN A 68 8.12 -2.93 19.67
C GLN A 68 8.16 -2.36 18.25
#